data_AF-A0AA37JHG5-F1
#
_entry.id   AF-A0AA37JHG5-F1
#
_cell.length_a   1.000
_cell.length_b   1.000
_cell.length_c   1.000
_cell.angle_alpha   90.00
_cell.angle_beta   90.00
_cell.angle_gamma   90.00
#
_symmetry.space_group_name_H-M   'P 1'
#
loop_
_entity.id
_entity.type
_entity.pdbx_description
1 polymer ?
#
loop_
_entity_poly.entity_id
_entity_poly.type
_entity_poly.pdbx_seq_one_letter_code
_entity_poly.pdbx_strand_id
1 'polypeptide(L)'
;MIYKKPGEKFSYENITYTVGSRVLANEASEYGGLFGRILEIRTDDDRETENDTPDIYCEFDPPYLSASRRALEQTFSKLYGTPKRVEDLALDLVIMAPEMLTPLAVPEREYAQGTLYVVVSHWATDGEFGSYEAPFTDSVDAQRQFHDDLKNELESGCIEKWRENSQFVEEETAASYECYLDGEYCENHFYLSIEERPLSLAPGFIRTVSAIHDDECAREDFLDKAQALPEYLALTEDQQKQLLHNADIKGRISHYLDLCDPYWECYWDAVSKAAKDILQDYQQASPQK
;
A
#
# COMPACT_ATOMS: atom_id res chain seq x y z
N MET A 1 -33.82 -11.03 -3.79
CA MET A 1 -33.45 -10.29 -5.02
C MET A 1 -32.20 -10.91 -5.63
N ILE A 2 -32.02 -10.84 -6.96
CA ILE A 2 -30.84 -11.35 -7.66
C ILE A 2 -30.09 -10.22 -8.38
N TYR A 3 -28.80 -10.09 -8.09
CA TYR A 3 -27.83 -9.23 -8.79
C TYR A 3 -26.93 -10.09 -9.66
N LYS A 4 -26.87 -9.81 -10.97
CA LYS A 4 -26.21 -10.62 -12.00
C LYS A 4 -25.42 -9.82 -13.02
N LYS A 5 -25.69 -8.52 -13.16
CA LYS A 5 -25.03 -7.70 -14.17
C LYS A 5 -23.72 -7.16 -13.63
N PRO A 6 -22.62 -7.23 -14.39
CA PRO A 6 -21.35 -6.62 -13.98
C PRO A 6 -21.53 -5.16 -13.56
N GLY A 7 -20.97 -4.81 -12.41
CA GLY A 7 -21.07 -3.47 -11.82
C GLY A 7 -22.30 -3.25 -10.92
N GLU A 8 -23.23 -4.20 -10.83
CA GLU A 8 -24.28 -4.16 -9.81
C GLU A 8 -23.66 -4.25 -8.41
N LYS A 9 -24.08 -3.33 -7.53
CA LYS A 9 -23.53 -3.18 -6.18
C LYS A 9 -24.56 -3.62 -5.15
N PHE A 10 -24.09 -4.35 -4.16
CA PHE A 10 -24.86 -4.77 -2.99
C PHE A 10 -24.05 -4.45 -1.73
N SER A 11 -24.65 -3.75 -0.78
CA SER A 11 -24.00 -3.36 0.47
C SER A 11 -24.54 -4.18 1.64
N TYR A 12 -23.64 -4.74 2.43
CA TYR A 12 -23.94 -5.52 3.63
C TYR A 12 -22.95 -5.15 4.73
N GLU A 13 -23.43 -4.76 5.91
CA GLU A 13 -22.61 -4.37 7.07
C GLU A 13 -21.46 -3.38 6.72
N ASN A 14 -21.77 -2.35 5.92
CA ASN A 14 -20.85 -1.33 5.42
C ASN A 14 -19.78 -1.81 4.40
N ILE A 15 -19.83 -3.09 4.01
CA ILE A 15 -19.00 -3.64 2.94
C ILE A 15 -19.82 -3.63 1.65
N THR A 16 -19.22 -3.20 0.53
CA THR A 16 -19.86 -3.22 -0.78
C THR A 16 -19.28 -4.32 -1.64
N TYR A 17 -20.15 -5.24 -2.06
CA TYR A 17 -19.87 -6.32 -2.99
C TYR A 17 -20.36 -5.90 -4.37
N THR A 18 -19.54 -6.11 -5.40
CA THR A 18 -19.85 -5.71 -6.77
C THR A 18 -19.72 -6.90 -7.70
N VAL A 19 -20.77 -7.18 -8.46
CA VAL A 19 -20.76 -8.28 -9.43
C VAL A 19 -19.67 -8.02 -10.48
N GLY A 20 -18.84 -9.02 -10.73
CA GLY A 20 -17.66 -8.97 -11.60
C GLY A 20 -16.36 -8.52 -10.92
N SER A 21 -16.40 -7.99 -9.70
CA SER A 21 -15.21 -7.53 -8.97
C SER A 21 -14.42 -8.67 -8.32
N ARG A 22 -13.14 -8.42 -8.07
CA ARG A 22 -12.22 -9.36 -7.41
C ARG A 22 -12.53 -9.49 -5.92
N VAL A 23 -12.36 -10.70 -5.42
CA VAL A 23 -12.51 -11.04 -4.00
C VAL A 23 -11.41 -11.98 -3.55
N LEU A 24 -11.13 -11.98 -2.26
CA LEU A 24 -10.33 -12.97 -1.55
C LEU A 24 -11.25 -13.74 -0.61
N ALA A 25 -11.24 -15.07 -0.67
CA ALA A 25 -11.77 -15.90 0.40
C ALA A 25 -10.85 -15.76 1.62
N ASN A 26 -11.39 -15.28 2.74
CA ASN A 26 -10.61 -15.04 3.95
C ASN A 26 -10.62 -16.28 4.87
N GLU A 27 -10.03 -16.14 6.06
CA GLU A 27 -9.87 -17.24 7.02
C GLU A 27 -11.18 -17.79 7.60
N ALA A 28 -12.31 -17.10 7.41
CA ALA A 28 -13.63 -17.62 7.78
C ALA A 28 -14.16 -18.66 6.77
N SER A 29 -13.44 -18.92 5.67
CA SER A 29 -13.76 -19.92 4.67
C SER A 29 -12.77 -21.08 4.64
N GLU A 30 -13.26 -22.29 4.35
CA GLU A 30 -12.41 -23.42 3.95
C GLU A 30 -11.67 -23.19 2.62
N TYR A 31 -12.16 -22.23 1.81
CA TYR A 31 -11.49 -21.74 0.60
C TYR A 31 -10.48 -20.61 0.90
N GLY A 32 -10.15 -20.36 2.17
CA GLY A 32 -9.27 -19.28 2.60
C GLY A 32 -7.96 -19.19 1.81
N GLY A 33 -7.61 -17.98 1.37
CA GLY A 33 -6.44 -17.69 0.56
C GLY A 33 -6.67 -17.76 -0.95
N LEU A 34 -7.86 -18.19 -1.42
CA LEU A 34 -8.19 -18.18 -2.85
C LEU A 34 -8.66 -16.81 -3.31
N PHE A 35 -8.13 -16.38 -4.45
CA PHE A 35 -8.58 -15.19 -5.15
C PHE A 35 -9.63 -15.59 -6.18
N GLY A 36 -10.64 -14.75 -6.36
CA GLY A 36 -11.77 -15.05 -7.24
C GLY A 36 -12.48 -13.81 -7.72
N ARG A 37 -13.68 -14.02 -8.27
CA ARG A 37 -14.59 -12.97 -8.72
C ARG A 37 -16.01 -13.30 -8.33
N ILE A 38 -16.79 -12.26 -8.03
CA ILE A 38 -18.23 -12.39 -7.78
C ILE A 38 -18.94 -12.56 -9.13
N LEU A 39 -19.70 -13.64 -9.29
CA LEU A 39 -20.52 -13.92 -10.47
C LEU A 39 -21.94 -13.37 -10.31
N GLU A 40 -22.52 -13.58 -9.14
CA GLU A 40 -23.87 -13.12 -8.81
C GLU A 40 -24.07 -13.06 -7.29
N ILE A 41 -25.07 -12.28 -6.86
CA ILE A 41 -25.45 -12.14 -5.46
C ILE A 41 -26.95 -12.37 -5.35
N ARG A 42 -27.37 -13.23 -4.43
CA ARG A 42 -28.78 -13.52 -4.16
C ARG A 42 -29.14 -13.19 -2.72
N THR A 43 -30.29 -12.55 -2.53
CA THR A 43 -30.83 -12.12 -1.23
C THR A 43 -32.23 -12.65 -1.02
N ASP A 44 -32.71 -12.64 0.23
CA ASP A 44 -34.09 -12.96 0.59
C ASP A 44 -34.51 -14.36 0.11
N ASP A 45 -35.70 -14.48 -0.50
CA ASP A 45 -36.27 -15.74 -1.00
C ASP A 45 -35.53 -16.33 -2.21
N ASP A 46 -34.59 -15.59 -2.83
CA ASP A 46 -33.81 -16.06 -3.98
C ASP A 46 -32.53 -16.82 -3.58
N ARG A 47 -32.25 -16.94 -2.27
CA ARG A 47 -31.12 -17.70 -1.73
C ARG A 47 -31.30 -19.21 -1.90
N GLU A 48 -30.18 -19.92 -2.04
CA GLU A 48 -30.09 -21.37 -2.09
C GLU A 48 -29.59 -21.98 -0.76
N THR A 49 -28.92 -21.21 0.10
CA THR A 49 -28.53 -21.67 1.44
C THR A 49 -29.57 -21.33 2.51
N GLU A 50 -29.54 -22.05 3.62
CA GLU A 50 -30.39 -21.78 4.79
C GLU A 50 -29.84 -20.64 5.67
N ASN A 51 -28.73 -20.00 5.27
CA ASN A 51 -28.14 -18.92 6.04
C ASN A 51 -28.98 -17.64 5.94
N ASP A 52 -29.01 -16.88 7.03
CA ASP A 52 -29.68 -15.57 7.06
C ASP A 52 -28.89 -14.48 6.33
N THR A 53 -27.68 -14.78 5.87
CA THR A 53 -26.85 -13.89 5.06
C THR A 53 -27.15 -14.04 3.55
N PRO A 54 -26.77 -13.07 2.72
CA PRO A 54 -26.81 -13.20 1.26
C PRO A 54 -25.92 -14.32 0.72
N ASP A 55 -26.36 -14.98 -0.35
CA ASP A 55 -25.54 -15.95 -1.09
C ASP A 55 -24.73 -15.22 -2.16
N ILE A 56 -23.41 -15.22 -2.03
CA ILE A 56 -22.49 -14.63 -2.99
C ILE A 56 -21.83 -15.77 -3.77
N TYR A 57 -22.16 -15.87 -5.05
CA TYR A 57 -21.58 -16.87 -5.94
C TYR A 57 -20.25 -16.37 -6.46
N CYS A 58 -19.21 -17.17 -6.25
CA CYS A 58 -17.85 -16.85 -6.62
C CYS A 58 -17.25 -17.92 -7.54
N GLU A 59 -16.46 -17.46 -8.49
CA GLU A 59 -15.48 -18.26 -9.21
C GLU A 59 -14.10 -17.99 -8.62
N PHE A 60 -13.43 -19.02 -8.11
CA PHE A 60 -12.07 -18.95 -7.55
C PHE A 60 -11.02 -19.50 -8.51
N ASP A 61 -9.89 -18.78 -8.59
CA ASP A 61 -8.71 -19.21 -9.31
C ASP A 61 -8.08 -20.41 -8.57
N PRO A 62 -7.72 -21.51 -9.27
CA PRO A 62 -6.99 -22.59 -8.63
C PRO A 62 -5.60 -22.07 -8.18
N PRO A 63 -5.09 -22.51 -7.01
CA PRO A 63 -3.83 -22.03 -6.51
C PRO A 63 -2.67 -22.41 -7.45
N TYR A 64 -1.77 -21.45 -7.73
CA TYR A 64 -0.62 -21.67 -8.63
C TYR A 64 0.61 -22.25 -7.91
N LEU A 65 0.76 -21.96 -6.61
CA LEU A 65 1.86 -22.47 -5.81
C LEU A 65 1.56 -23.88 -5.29
N SER A 66 2.53 -24.78 -5.38
CA SER A 66 2.40 -26.17 -4.93
C SER A 66 2.11 -26.29 -3.43
N ALA A 67 2.64 -25.37 -2.61
CA ALA A 67 2.36 -25.29 -1.19
C ALA A 67 0.87 -24.95 -0.92
N SER A 68 0.35 -23.92 -1.59
CA SER A 68 -1.06 -23.49 -1.47
C SER A 68 -2.01 -24.57 -1.99
N ARG A 69 -1.67 -25.24 -3.10
CA ARG A 69 -2.42 -26.41 -3.59
C ARG A 69 -2.52 -27.50 -2.52
N ARG A 70 -1.39 -27.90 -1.93
CA ARG A 70 -1.36 -28.95 -0.90
C ARG A 70 -2.15 -28.55 0.34
N ALA A 71 -2.07 -27.29 0.77
CA ALA A 71 -2.84 -26.80 1.92
C ALA A 71 -4.35 -26.92 1.66
N LEU A 72 -4.82 -26.48 0.49
CA LEU A 72 -6.23 -26.60 0.08
C LEU A 72 -6.68 -28.07 0.02
N GLU A 73 -5.89 -28.93 -0.63
CA GLU A 73 -6.16 -30.36 -0.71
C GLU A 73 -6.24 -31.01 0.67
N GLN A 74 -5.36 -30.63 1.61
CA GLN A 74 -5.39 -31.13 2.98
C GLN A 74 -6.65 -30.69 3.73
N THR A 75 -7.01 -29.41 3.63
CA THR A 75 -8.23 -28.86 4.23
C THR A 75 -9.46 -29.64 3.76
N PHE A 76 -9.65 -29.78 2.45
CA PHE A 76 -10.79 -30.48 1.89
C PHE A 76 -10.73 -32.00 2.07
N SER A 77 -9.53 -32.61 2.05
CA SER A 77 -9.39 -34.04 2.33
C SER A 77 -9.81 -34.38 3.76
N LYS A 78 -9.47 -33.51 4.70
CA LYS A 78 -9.88 -33.63 6.11
C LYS A 78 -11.38 -33.44 6.25
N LEU A 79 -11.94 -32.41 5.61
CA LEU A 79 -13.37 -32.10 5.65
C LEU A 79 -14.23 -33.26 5.12
N TYR A 80 -13.84 -33.86 3.98
CA TYR A 80 -14.56 -34.97 3.35
C TYR A 80 -14.13 -36.36 3.84
N GLY A 81 -13.12 -36.46 4.71
CA GLY A 81 -12.58 -37.73 5.20
C GLY A 81 -11.97 -38.63 4.12
N THR A 82 -11.68 -38.11 2.94
CA THR A 82 -11.15 -38.84 1.77
C THR A 82 -10.16 -37.96 1.02
N PRO A 83 -9.11 -38.51 0.39
CA PRO A 83 -8.17 -37.70 -0.39
C PRO A 83 -8.89 -36.90 -1.47
N LYS A 84 -8.67 -35.58 -1.48
CA LYS A 84 -9.15 -34.62 -2.47
C LYS A 84 -7.96 -33.97 -3.16
N ARG A 85 -8.09 -33.78 -4.47
CA ARG A 85 -7.20 -32.95 -5.28
C ARG A 85 -7.88 -31.65 -5.63
N VAL A 86 -7.11 -30.63 -5.99
CA VAL A 86 -7.68 -29.35 -6.45
C VAL A 86 -8.65 -29.55 -7.62
N GLU A 87 -8.34 -30.48 -8.52
CA GLU A 87 -9.19 -30.79 -9.68
C GLU A 87 -10.52 -31.45 -9.30
N ASP A 88 -10.63 -31.97 -8.07
CA ASP A 88 -11.87 -32.54 -7.54
C ASP A 88 -12.76 -31.49 -6.86
N LEU A 89 -12.28 -30.24 -6.71
CA LEU A 89 -12.99 -29.16 -6.05
C LEU A 89 -13.77 -28.32 -7.07
N ALA A 90 -15.04 -28.04 -6.79
CA ALA A 90 -15.84 -27.11 -7.58
C ALA A 90 -15.46 -25.68 -7.17
N LEU A 91 -14.65 -25.01 -7.99
CA LEU A 91 -14.19 -23.64 -7.75
C LEU A 91 -14.96 -22.60 -8.57
N ASP A 92 -15.80 -23.03 -9.52
CA ASP A 92 -16.48 -22.20 -10.51
C ASP A 92 -17.78 -21.55 -10.01
N LEU A 93 -18.47 -22.19 -9.05
CA LEU A 93 -19.75 -21.73 -8.50
C LEU A 93 -19.82 -21.96 -6.99
N VAL A 94 -18.85 -21.42 -6.26
CA VAL A 94 -18.82 -21.52 -4.79
C VAL A 94 -19.76 -20.50 -4.18
N ILE A 95 -20.70 -20.95 -3.36
CA ILE A 95 -21.56 -20.06 -2.57
C ILE A 95 -20.81 -19.66 -1.30
N MET A 96 -20.66 -18.36 -1.10
CA MET A 96 -19.96 -17.75 0.01
C MET A 96 -20.89 -16.81 0.76
N ALA A 97 -20.77 -16.79 2.09
CA ALA A 97 -21.38 -15.75 2.90
C ALA A 97 -20.50 -14.47 2.86
N PRO A 98 -21.06 -13.28 3.10
CA PRO A 98 -20.32 -12.01 3.08
C PRO A 98 -19.08 -12.00 3.97
N GLU A 99 -19.17 -12.53 5.19
CA GLU A 99 -18.09 -12.57 6.17
C GLU A 99 -16.89 -13.42 5.73
N MET A 100 -17.10 -14.34 4.79
CA MET A 100 -16.06 -15.20 4.24
C MET A 100 -15.26 -14.55 3.11
N LEU A 101 -15.67 -13.35 2.67
CA LEU A 101 -15.10 -12.66 1.53
C LEU A 101 -14.55 -11.29 1.92
N THR A 102 -13.36 -11.01 1.42
CA THR A 102 -12.78 -9.67 1.42
C THR A 102 -12.83 -9.12 0.00
N PRO A 103 -13.67 -8.12 -0.30
CA PRO A 103 -13.62 -7.40 -1.58
C PRO A 103 -12.25 -6.77 -1.81
N LEU A 104 -11.74 -6.89 -3.03
CA LEU A 104 -10.44 -6.35 -3.39
C LEU A 104 -10.62 -5.10 -4.24
N ALA A 105 -10.09 -3.99 -3.76
CA ALA A 105 -9.97 -2.76 -4.52
C ALA A 105 -9.00 -2.95 -5.70
N VAL A 106 -9.14 -2.11 -6.71
CA VAL A 106 -8.16 -1.91 -7.79
C VAL A 106 -7.24 -0.74 -7.37
N PRO A 107 -6.05 -1.01 -6.81
CA PRO A 107 -5.23 0.01 -6.15
C PRO A 107 -4.96 1.24 -7.02
N GLU A 108 -4.66 1.03 -8.30
CA GLU A 108 -4.32 2.10 -9.25
C GLU A 108 -5.49 3.04 -9.55
N ARG A 109 -6.73 2.61 -9.28
CA ARG A 109 -7.95 3.40 -9.53
C ARG A 109 -8.60 3.93 -8.26
N GLU A 110 -8.45 3.22 -7.16
CA GLU A 110 -9.20 3.47 -5.93
C GLU A 110 -8.34 4.05 -4.80
N TYR A 111 -7.02 3.86 -4.83
CA TYR A 111 -6.14 4.37 -3.79
C TYR A 111 -5.55 5.74 -4.18
N ALA A 112 -5.24 6.53 -3.15
CA ALA A 112 -4.43 7.73 -3.33
C ALA A 112 -3.07 7.34 -3.91
N GLN A 113 -2.51 8.18 -4.77
CA GLN A 113 -1.21 7.93 -5.40
C GLN A 113 -0.15 8.84 -4.79
N GLY A 114 0.97 8.25 -4.39
CA GLY A 114 2.22 8.95 -4.11
C GLY A 114 3.23 8.76 -5.24
N THR A 115 4.32 9.49 -5.19
CA THR A 115 5.46 9.31 -6.10
C THR A 115 6.63 8.71 -5.32
N LEU A 116 7.21 7.65 -5.87
CA LEU A 116 8.46 7.06 -5.42
C LEU A 116 9.56 7.48 -6.40
N TYR A 117 10.72 7.89 -5.88
CA TYR A 117 11.91 8.18 -6.68
C TYR A 117 12.83 6.98 -6.57
N VAL A 118 13.05 6.26 -7.65
CA VAL A 118 13.84 5.02 -7.65
C VAL A 118 15.15 5.27 -8.37
N VAL A 119 16.26 5.14 -7.64
CA VAL A 119 17.58 5.08 -8.27
C VAL A 119 17.75 3.68 -8.85
N VAL A 120 17.85 3.59 -10.18
CA VAL A 120 18.01 2.35 -10.91
C VAL A 120 19.41 2.32 -11.49
N SER A 121 20.15 1.25 -11.22
CA SER A 121 21.43 0.99 -11.86
C SER A 121 21.51 -0.42 -12.38
N HIS A 122 22.11 -0.57 -13.55
CA HIS A 122 22.58 -1.84 -14.06
C HIS A 122 23.86 -1.65 -14.85
N TRP A 123 24.73 -2.64 -14.82
CA TRP A 123 26.03 -2.57 -15.45
C TRP A 123 26.49 -3.96 -15.90
N ALA A 124 27.41 -3.96 -16.86
CA ALA A 124 28.25 -5.10 -17.20
C ALA A 124 29.69 -4.62 -17.41
N THR A 125 30.66 -5.37 -16.88
CA THR A 125 32.08 -5.15 -17.13
C THR A 125 32.72 -6.49 -17.48
N ASP A 126 33.29 -6.61 -18.68
CA ASP A 126 33.88 -7.85 -19.19
C ASP A 126 32.95 -9.08 -19.04
N GLY A 127 31.63 -8.86 -19.19
CA GLY A 127 30.61 -9.90 -19.10
C GLY A 127 30.11 -10.23 -17.68
N GLU A 128 30.74 -9.68 -16.63
CA GLU A 128 30.20 -9.73 -15.27
C GLU A 128 29.17 -8.61 -15.09
N PHE A 129 27.94 -8.95 -14.70
CA PHE A 129 26.83 -8.01 -14.65
C PHE A 129 26.18 -7.89 -13.28
N GLY A 130 25.57 -6.73 -13.03
CA GLY A 130 24.86 -6.43 -11.79
C GLY A 130 23.75 -5.42 -12.02
N SER A 131 22.85 -5.34 -11.05
CA SER A 131 21.79 -4.33 -11.03
C SER A 131 21.28 -4.12 -9.61
N TYR A 132 20.80 -2.93 -9.30
CA TYR A 132 19.98 -2.68 -8.13
C TYR A 132 18.94 -1.59 -8.40
N GLU A 133 17.93 -1.58 -7.54
CA GLU A 133 16.96 -0.49 -7.45
C GLU A 133 16.88 -0.04 -5.99
N ALA A 134 17.01 1.27 -5.76
CA ALA A 134 16.91 1.88 -4.44
C ALA A 134 15.74 2.88 -4.41
N PRO A 135 14.61 2.54 -3.75
CA PRO A 135 13.45 3.42 -3.67
C PRO A 135 13.58 4.48 -2.56
N PHE A 136 13.16 5.70 -2.86
CA PHE A 136 13.11 6.84 -1.95
C PHE A 136 11.74 7.52 -2.00
N THR A 137 11.29 8.04 -0.85
CA THR A 137 10.06 8.85 -0.75
C THR A 137 10.32 10.36 -0.91
N ASP A 138 11.59 10.76 -0.93
CA ASP A 138 12.03 12.13 -1.15
C ASP A 138 12.99 12.21 -2.34
N SER A 139 12.81 13.25 -3.16
CA SER A 139 13.60 13.43 -4.38
C SER A 139 15.06 13.80 -4.11
N VAL A 140 15.35 14.54 -3.03
CA VAL A 140 16.70 14.99 -2.69
C VAL A 140 17.53 13.82 -2.16
N ASP A 141 16.91 12.94 -1.38
CA ASP A 141 17.58 11.70 -0.95
C ASP A 141 17.93 10.80 -2.15
N ALA A 142 17.04 10.69 -3.14
CA ALA A 142 17.32 9.95 -4.37
C ALA A 142 18.44 10.61 -5.19
N GLN A 143 18.43 11.94 -5.31
CA GLN A 143 19.49 12.71 -5.98
C GLN A 143 20.83 12.57 -5.27
N ARG A 144 20.85 12.54 -3.94
CA ARG A 144 22.07 12.26 -3.16
C ARG A 144 22.62 10.90 -3.52
N GLN A 145 21.78 9.86 -3.51
CA GLN A 145 22.21 8.50 -3.84
C GLN A 145 22.74 8.42 -5.28
N PHE A 146 22.01 8.96 -6.26
CA PHE A 146 22.46 9.05 -7.66
C PHE A 146 23.83 9.74 -7.77
N HIS A 147 24.00 10.87 -7.08
CA HIS A 147 25.26 11.63 -7.08
C HIS A 147 26.41 10.80 -6.51
N ASP A 148 26.20 10.16 -5.36
CA ASP A 148 27.22 9.34 -4.70
C ASP A 148 27.60 8.13 -5.57
N ASP A 149 26.63 7.47 -6.21
CA ASP A 149 26.86 6.32 -7.09
C ASP A 149 27.64 6.71 -8.35
N LEU A 150 27.21 7.77 -9.05
CA LEU A 150 27.90 8.25 -10.25
C LEU A 150 29.33 8.70 -9.92
N LYS A 151 29.51 9.40 -8.79
CA LYS A 151 30.83 9.82 -8.33
C LYS A 151 31.74 8.60 -8.08
N ASN A 152 31.24 7.59 -7.38
CA ASN A 152 32.01 6.38 -7.09
C ASN A 152 32.43 5.65 -8.37
N GLU A 153 31.54 5.54 -9.34
CA GLU A 153 31.84 4.90 -10.63
C GLU A 153 32.86 5.72 -11.45
N LEU A 154 32.78 7.05 -11.46
CA LEU A 154 33.77 7.91 -12.12
C LEU A 154 35.14 7.88 -11.43
N GLU A 155 35.19 7.79 -10.10
CA GLU A 155 36.46 7.81 -9.35
C GLU A 155 37.15 6.44 -9.29
N SER A 156 36.39 5.34 -9.32
CA SER A 156 36.92 4.01 -9.03
C SER A 156 36.43 2.89 -9.95
N GLY A 157 35.50 3.19 -10.84
CA GLY A 157 34.84 2.23 -11.72
C GLY A 157 35.55 2.03 -13.07
N CYS A 158 34.77 1.65 -14.07
CA CYS A 158 35.27 1.27 -15.40
C CYS A 158 35.12 2.37 -16.45
N ILE A 159 34.28 3.38 -16.20
CA ILE A 159 33.99 4.49 -17.12
C ILE A 159 35.29 5.13 -17.64
N GLU A 160 36.19 5.55 -16.74
CA GLU A 160 37.42 6.24 -17.12
C GLU A 160 38.36 5.35 -17.96
N LYS A 161 38.33 4.02 -17.77
CA LYS A 161 39.10 3.08 -18.60
C LYS A 161 38.53 2.98 -20.01
N TRP A 162 37.20 3.07 -20.13
CA TRP A 162 36.51 2.99 -21.41
C TRP A 162 36.59 4.29 -22.21
N ARG A 163 36.74 5.46 -21.57
CA ARG A 163 36.82 6.77 -22.26
C ARG A 163 37.90 6.86 -23.35
N GLU A 164 38.98 6.10 -23.21
CA GLU A 164 40.06 6.05 -24.22
C GLU A 164 39.75 5.13 -25.41
N ASN A 165 38.71 4.31 -25.31
CA ASN A 165 38.29 3.38 -26.36
C ASN A 165 37.50 4.11 -27.46
N SER A 166 37.86 3.88 -28.73
CA SER A 166 37.17 4.47 -29.88
C SER A 166 35.69 4.07 -30.03
N GLN A 167 35.27 2.98 -29.38
CA GLN A 167 33.88 2.49 -29.36
C GLN A 167 33.08 3.08 -28.19
N PHE A 168 33.66 3.91 -27.33
CA PHE A 168 32.96 4.50 -26.19
C PHE A 168 31.84 5.43 -26.62
N VAL A 169 30.66 5.21 -26.04
CA VAL A 169 29.48 6.05 -26.19
C VAL A 169 29.00 6.48 -24.80
N GLU A 170 28.58 7.73 -24.68
CA GLU A 170 28.10 8.34 -23.44
C GLU A 170 26.86 9.18 -23.73
N GLU A 171 25.82 8.96 -22.92
CA GLU A 171 24.54 9.67 -22.98
C GLU A 171 24.17 10.17 -21.58
N GLU A 172 23.85 11.45 -21.47
CA GLU A 172 23.54 12.10 -20.20
C GLU A 172 22.25 12.91 -20.31
N THR A 173 21.43 12.82 -19.28
CA THR A 173 20.28 13.70 -19.06
C THR A 173 20.33 14.27 -17.64
N ALA A 174 19.38 15.15 -17.30
CA ALA A 174 19.27 15.66 -15.93
C ALA A 174 18.95 14.57 -14.88
N ALA A 175 18.49 13.40 -15.30
CA ALA A 175 18.06 12.32 -14.40
C ALA A 175 18.71 10.97 -14.71
N SER A 176 19.62 10.89 -15.68
CA SER A 176 20.27 9.63 -16.08
C SER A 176 21.67 9.84 -16.62
N TYR A 177 22.48 8.81 -16.45
CA TYR A 177 23.81 8.67 -17.02
C TYR A 177 23.94 7.26 -17.59
N GLU A 178 24.39 7.17 -18.83
CA GLU A 178 24.65 5.90 -19.49
C GLU A 178 25.93 5.96 -20.29
N CYS A 179 26.75 4.91 -20.21
CA CYS A 179 27.88 4.74 -21.11
C CYS A 179 28.11 3.27 -21.46
N TYR A 180 28.66 3.01 -22.63
CA TYR A 180 28.91 1.65 -23.13
C TYR A 180 29.99 1.62 -24.22
N LEU A 181 30.43 0.41 -24.57
CA LEU A 181 31.26 0.18 -25.76
C LEU A 181 30.36 -0.31 -26.93
N ASP A 182 30.38 0.42 -28.04
CA ASP A 182 29.58 0.10 -29.23
C ASP A 182 29.93 -1.28 -29.80
N GLY A 183 28.91 -2.13 -29.94
CA GLY A 183 29.05 -3.55 -30.30
C GLY A 183 29.26 -4.50 -29.12
N GLU A 184 29.45 -4.01 -27.90
CA GLU A 184 29.75 -4.80 -26.69
C GLU A 184 28.81 -4.48 -25.52
N TYR A 185 27.64 -3.89 -25.75
CA TYR A 185 26.73 -3.44 -24.68
C TYR A 185 26.43 -4.52 -23.61
N CYS A 186 26.21 -5.77 -24.02
CA CYS A 186 25.95 -6.87 -23.06
C CYS A 186 27.14 -7.18 -22.14
N GLU A 187 28.35 -6.84 -22.57
CA GLU A 187 29.59 -7.13 -21.85
C GLU A 187 30.14 -5.90 -21.13
N ASN A 188 29.89 -4.70 -21.69
CA ASN A 188 30.47 -3.42 -21.27
C ASN A 188 29.43 -2.28 -21.37
N HIS A 189 28.69 -2.06 -20.28
CA HIS A 189 27.83 -0.89 -20.11
C HIS A 189 27.73 -0.49 -18.63
N PHE A 190 27.37 0.77 -18.40
CA PHE A 190 26.95 1.28 -17.10
C PHE A 190 25.76 2.20 -17.32
N TYR A 191 24.68 1.95 -16.59
CA TYR A 191 23.48 2.78 -16.57
C TYR A 191 23.13 3.15 -15.12
N LEU A 192 22.75 4.40 -14.94
CA LEU A 192 22.25 4.93 -13.69
C LEU A 192 21.15 5.95 -13.99
N SER A 193 20.02 5.89 -13.30
CA SER A 193 18.93 6.85 -13.46
C SER A 193 18.12 7.05 -12.19
N ILE A 194 17.41 8.17 -12.11
CA ILE A 194 16.33 8.39 -11.15
C ILE A 194 15.01 8.30 -11.91
N GLU A 195 14.19 7.30 -11.56
CA GLU A 195 12.86 7.09 -12.13
C GLU A 195 11.76 7.51 -11.15
N GLU A 196 10.79 8.29 -11.62
CA GLU A 196 9.55 8.53 -10.88
C GLU A 196 8.56 7.39 -11.14
N ARG A 197 8.18 6.67 -10.08
CA ARG A 197 7.21 5.57 -10.15
C ARG A 197 6.00 5.86 -9.27
N PRO A 198 4.76 5.70 -9.78
CA PRO A 198 3.57 5.89 -8.95
C PRO A 198 3.45 4.78 -7.91
N LEU A 199 3.07 5.15 -6.69
CA LEU A 199 2.82 4.23 -5.58
C LEU A 199 1.37 4.36 -5.11
N SER A 200 0.59 3.29 -5.28
CA SER A 200 -0.77 3.21 -4.75
C SER A 200 -0.75 3.04 -3.23
N LEU A 201 -1.26 4.03 -2.50
CA LEU A 201 -1.22 4.10 -1.05
C LEU A 201 -2.47 3.46 -0.44
N ALA A 202 -2.33 2.22 0.02
CA ALA A 202 -3.42 1.53 0.71
C ALA A 202 -3.87 2.35 1.95
N PRO A 203 -5.18 2.44 2.25
CA PRO A 203 -5.68 3.21 3.38
C PRO A 203 -5.05 2.83 4.73
N GLY A 204 -4.73 1.55 4.91
CA GLY A 204 -4.01 1.06 6.10
C GLY A 204 -2.60 1.62 6.21
N PHE A 205 -1.86 1.68 5.10
CA PHE A 205 -0.52 2.26 5.06
C PHE A 205 -0.54 3.76 5.40
N ILE A 206 -1.49 4.51 4.83
CA ILE A 206 -1.67 5.94 5.13
C ILE A 206 -1.91 6.16 6.62
N ARG A 207 -2.79 5.37 7.25
CA ARG A 207 -3.04 5.46 8.69
C ARG A 207 -1.81 5.17 9.52
N THR A 208 -1.00 4.19 9.12
CA THR A 208 0.27 3.89 9.81
C THR A 208 1.24 5.06 9.74
N VAL A 209 1.46 5.64 8.56
CA VAL A 209 2.37 6.78 8.39
C VAL A 209 1.86 8.02 9.14
N SER A 210 0.54 8.29 9.07
CA SER A 210 -0.08 9.38 9.85
C SER A 210 0.10 9.17 11.35
N ALA A 211 -0.07 7.94 11.85
CA ALA A 211 0.12 7.66 13.26
C ALA A 211 1.56 7.90 13.72
N ILE A 212 2.56 7.51 12.90
CA ILE A 212 3.98 7.79 13.18
C ILE A 212 4.21 9.30 13.30
N HIS A 213 3.74 10.07 12.32
CA HIS A 213 3.87 11.54 12.33
C HIS A 213 3.17 12.17 13.55
N ASP A 214 1.94 11.77 13.84
CA ASP A 214 1.18 12.29 14.98
C ASP A 214 1.86 11.96 16.32
N ASP A 215 2.48 10.78 16.44
CA ASP A 215 3.24 10.38 17.62
C ASP A 215 4.50 11.24 17.79
N GLU A 216 5.18 11.58 16.69
CA GLU A 216 6.31 12.52 16.69
C GLU A 216 5.87 13.92 17.13
N CYS A 217 4.80 14.48 16.54
CA CYS A 217 4.27 15.77 16.94
C CYS A 217 3.88 15.81 18.43
N ALA A 218 3.20 14.77 18.91
CA ALA A 218 2.81 14.68 20.32
C ALA A 218 4.03 14.66 21.27
N ARG A 219 5.15 14.05 20.84
CA ARG A 219 6.41 14.06 21.60
C ARG A 219 7.07 15.43 21.60
N GLU A 220 7.05 16.14 20.47
CA GLU A 220 7.57 17.50 20.37
C GLU A 220 6.77 18.47 21.26
N ASP A 221 5.44 18.42 21.19
CA ASP A 221 4.55 19.23 22.03
C ASP A 221 4.73 18.93 23.53
N PHE A 222 4.85 17.64 23.87
CA PHE A 222 5.16 17.22 25.23
C PHE A 222 6.49 17.79 25.69
N LEU A 223 7.55 17.67 24.88
CA LEU A 223 8.87 18.17 25.22
C LEU A 223 8.86 19.70 25.41
N ASP A 224 8.18 20.44 24.53
CA ASP A 224 8.06 21.90 24.62
C ASP A 224 7.51 22.35 25.97
N LYS A 225 6.52 21.62 26.52
CA LYS A 225 5.96 21.91 27.85
C LYS A 225 6.79 21.33 28.98
N ALA A 226 7.26 20.09 28.85
CA ALA A 226 7.96 19.36 29.89
C ALA A 226 9.30 20.01 30.23
N GLN A 227 10.04 20.56 29.26
CA GLN A 227 11.35 21.17 29.48
C GLN A 227 11.34 22.36 30.45
N ALA A 228 10.18 22.98 30.66
CA ALA A 228 10.01 24.07 31.63
C ALA A 228 9.67 23.57 33.05
N LEU A 229 9.39 22.28 33.23
CA LEU A 229 8.95 21.70 34.50
C LEU A 229 10.14 21.29 35.38
N PRO A 230 10.12 21.61 36.70
CA PRO A 230 11.16 21.18 37.63
C PRO A 230 11.40 19.66 37.65
N GLU A 231 10.34 18.87 37.47
CA GLU A 231 10.38 17.41 37.44
C GLU A 231 11.22 16.89 36.27
N TYR A 232 11.12 17.54 35.10
CA TYR A 232 11.89 17.17 33.91
C TYR A 232 13.36 17.60 34.04
N LEU A 233 13.60 18.79 34.61
CA LEU A 233 14.94 19.33 34.84
C LEU A 233 15.72 18.53 35.91
N ALA A 234 15.04 17.79 36.77
CA ALA A 234 15.64 16.91 37.75
C ALA A 234 16.11 15.55 37.17
N LEU A 235 15.72 15.21 35.94
CA LEU A 235 16.11 13.98 35.27
C LEU A 235 17.53 14.06 34.68
N THR A 236 18.20 12.92 34.56
CA THR A 236 19.44 12.81 33.77
C THR A 236 19.13 12.82 32.27
N GLU A 237 20.13 13.09 31.42
CA GLU A 237 19.96 13.06 29.96
C GLU A 237 19.41 11.71 29.45
N ASP A 238 19.89 10.59 30.00
CA ASP A 238 19.41 9.26 29.62
C ASP A 238 17.95 9.02 30.05
N GLN A 239 17.56 9.54 31.22
CA GLN A 239 16.17 9.47 31.69
C GLN A 239 15.26 10.35 30.83
N GLN A 240 15.72 11.53 30.40
CA GLN A 240 15.00 12.41 29.48
C GLN A 240 14.79 11.73 28.11
N LYS A 241 15.84 11.13 27.55
CA LYS A 241 15.73 10.36 26.30
C LYS A 241 14.72 9.21 26.45
N GLN A 242 14.83 8.42 27.52
CA GLN A 242 13.92 7.30 27.78
C GLN A 242 12.47 7.76 27.96
N LEU A 243 12.26 8.91 28.62
CA LEU A 243 10.92 9.49 28.80
C LEU A 243 10.28 9.85 27.45
N LEU A 244 11.05 10.44 26.53
CA LEU A 244 10.54 10.78 25.20
C LEU A 244 10.17 9.54 24.38
N HIS A 245 10.78 8.37 24.63
CA HIS A 245 10.38 7.11 24.01
C HIS A 245 9.10 6.47 24.59
N ASN A 246 8.43 7.13 25.54
CA ASN A 246 7.18 6.62 26.09
C ASN A 246 6.04 6.69 25.06
N ALA A 247 5.61 5.52 24.57
CA ALA A 247 4.52 5.38 23.59
C ALA A 247 3.17 5.91 24.08
N ASP A 248 2.99 6.10 25.40
CA ASP A 248 1.74 6.57 26.00
C ASP A 248 1.61 8.11 26.02
N ILE A 249 2.62 8.86 25.57
CA ILE A 249 2.57 10.34 25.55
C ILE A 249 1.34 10.84 24.79
N LYS A 250 1.15 10.36 23.56
CA LYS A 250 -0.01 10.73 22.74
C LYS A 250 -1.33 10.27 23.35
N GLY A 251 -1.36 9.07 23.91
CA GLY A 251 -2.55 8.54 24.59
C GLY A 251 -3.00 9.44 25.75
N ARG A 252 -2.05 9.93 26.55
CA ARG A 252 -2.31 10.87 27.65
C ARG A 252 -2.76 12.24 27.18
N ILE A 253 -2.11 12.79 26.14
CA ILE A 253 -2.54 14.06 25.54
C ILE A 253 -3.98 13.93 25.03
N SER A 254 -4.27 12.87 24.28
CA SER A 254 -5.60 12.59 23.74
C SER A 254 -6.64 12.48 24.86
N HIS A 255 -6.32 11.79 25.95
CA HIS A 255 -7.21 11.69 27.12
C HIS A 255 -7.61 13.06 27.69
N TYR A 256 -6.67 14.01 27.81
CA TYR A 256 -7.00 15.35 28.30
C TYR A 256 -7.76 16.20 27.28
N LEU A 257 -7.53 15.99 25.98
CA LEU A 257 -8.30 16.63 24.91
C LEU A 257 -9.75 16.12 24.86
N ASP A 258 -9.96 14.82 25.07
CA ASP A 258 -11.29 14.21 25.09
C ASP A 258 -12.17 14.75 26.23
N LEU A 259 -11.57 15.28 27.29
CA LEU A 259 -12.25 15.94 28.41
C LEU A 259 -12.51 17.44 28.17
N CYS A 260 -12.10 17.99 27.03
CA CYS A 260 -12.18 19.41 26.73
C CYS A 260 -13.39 19.74 25.83
N ASP A 261 -14.58 19.87 26.44
CA ASP A 261 -15.81 20.25 25.71
C ASP A 261 -15.65 21.52 24.85
N PRO A 262 -15.02 22.62 25.33
CA PRO A 262 -14.88 23.84 24.52
C PRO A 262 -14.08 23.63 23.23
N TYR A 263 -13.09 22.73 23.24
CA TYR A 263 -12.32 22.41 22.04
C TYR A 263 -13.20 21.77 20.98
N TRP A 264 -13.99 20.76 21.37
CA TRP A 264 -14.91 20.06 20.47
C TRP A 264 -16.02 20.95 19.93
N GLU A 265 -16.58 21.82 20.77
CA GLU A 265 -17.56 22.82 20.33
C GLU A 265 -16.96 23.75 19.27
N CYS A 266 -15.76 24.29 19.52
CA CYS A 266 -15.06 25.14 18.57
C CYS A 266 -14.78 24.43 17.23
N TYR A 267 -14.33 23.17 17.28
CA TYR A 267 -14.04 22.38 16.09
C TYR A 267 -15.30 22.16 15.24
N TRP A 268 -16.39 21.67 15.84
CA TRP A 268 -17.63 21.37 15.11
C TRP A 268 -18.33 22.62 14.60
N ASP A 269 -18.22 23.75 15.31
CA ASP A 269 -18.67 25.05 14.81
C ASP A 269 -17.88 25.48 13.56
N ALA A 270 -16.57 25.27 13.55
CA ALA A 270 -15.73 25.57 12.39
C ALA A 270 -16.08 24.67 11.20
N VAL A 271 -16.26 23.36 11.43
CA VAL A 271 -16.70 22.40 10.40
C VAL A 271 -18.06 22.81 9.82
N SER A 272 -19.02 23.18 10.68
CA SER A 272 -20.35 23.60 10.26
C SER A 272 -20.35 24.88 9.42
N LYS A 273 -19.48 25.83 9.74
CA LYS A 273 -19.30 27.05 8.94
C LYS A 273 -18.68 26.73 7.59
N ALA A 274 -17.57 26.00 7.57
CA ALA A 274 -16.90 25.59 6.34
C ALA A 274 -17.83 24.82 5.40
N ALA A 275 -18.63 23.89 5.93
CA ALA A 275 -19.61 23.14 5.14
C ALA A 275 -20.65 24.05 4.48
N LYS A 276 -21.18 25.05 5.20
CA LYS A 276 -22.14 26.01 4.65
C LYS A 276 -21.52 26.85 3.54
N ASP A 277 -20.32 27.38 3.78
CA ASP A 277 -19.63 28.25 2.83
C ASP A 277 -19.33 27.50 1.53
N ILE A 278 -18.73 26.30 1.62
CA ILE A 278 -18.41 25.46 0.45
C ILE A 278 -19.67 25.07 -0.34
N LEU A 279 -20.76 24.73 0.35
CA LEU A 279 -22.01 24.36 -0.33
C LEU A 279 -22.67 25.56 -1.03
N GLN A 280 -22.58 26.76 -0.45
CA GLN A 280 -23.06 27.98 -1.09
C GLN A 280 -22.26 28.28 -2.36
N ASP A 281 -20.93 28.20 -2.30
CA ASP A 281 -20.06 28.40 -3.46
C ASP A 281 -20.38 27.39 -4.57
N TYR A 282 -20.60 26.12 -4.22
CA TYR A 282 -20.99 25.08 -5.17
C TYR A 282 -22.33 25.37 -5.86
N GLN A 283 -23.32 25.85 -5.11
CA GLN A 283 -24.64 26.21 -5.63
C GLN A 283 -24.58 27.45 -6.54
N GLN A 284 -23.69 28.40 -6.26
CA GLN A 284 -23.50 29.59 -7.08
C GLN A 284 -22.69 29.31 -8.36
N ALA A 285 -21.73 28.39 -8.31
CA ALA A 285 -20.90 28.00 -9.46
C ALA A 285 -21.60 27.02 -10.41
N SER A 286 -22.66 26.34 -9.96
CA SER A 286 -23.47 25.45 -10.79
C SER A 286 -24.56 26.25 -11.50
N PRO A 287 -24.51 26.45 -12.85
CA PRO A 287 -25.62 27.10 -13.54
C PRO A 287 -26.88 26.26 -13.34
N GLN A 288 -27.95 26.89 -12.84
CA GLN A 288 -29.27 26.26 -12.72
C GLN A 288 -29.60 25.61 -14.08
N LYS A 289 -29.64 24.27 -14.10
CA LYS A 289 -30.22 23.51 -15.20
C LYS A 289 -31.73 23.60 -15.16
#